data_AF-A0A3N5EDW2-F1
#
_entry.id   AF-A0A3N5EDW2-F1
#
_cell.length_a   1.000
_cell.length_b   1.000
_cell.length_c   1.000
_cell.angle_alpha   90.00
_cell.angle_beta   90.00
_cell.angle_gamma   90.00
#
_symmetry.space_group_name_H-M   'P 1'
#
loop_
_entity.id
_entity.type
_entity.pdbx_description
1 polymer ?
#
loop_
_entity_poly.entity_id
_entity_poly.type
_entity_poly.pdbx_seq_one_letter_code
_entity_poly.pdbx_strand_id
1 'polypeptide(L)'
;MRFTISHHTGSKDGDHYDLMLEHGDTLKTWRLANTAFLVSQVARQIKDHRKTYLDYEGEVSGDRGKVKIWDTGTYTIDEWRDDRIQVALVGKSLKTRLCLTLGPKHPEDTDPRWNISDATQELRKAAIALLRGASLDDAPNAELDDLREALSVEEHKILSLVDQYTRGGAIDWSHTDLDSDMRKRIDSERARWQHPWLAAAKGYAEKLSELTELLKASHPKQESK
;
A
#
# COMPACT_ATOMS: atom_id res chain seq x y z
N MET A 1 1.06 16.26 -8.58
CA MET A 1 -0.41 16.45 -8.70
C MET A 1 -1.00 16.47 -7.29
N ARG A 2 -2.24 16.93 -7.10
CA ARG A 2 -2.90 16.96 -5.77
C ARG A 2 -3.82 15.75 -5.56
N PHE A 3 -3.98 15.33 -4.31
CA PHE A 3 -5.02 14.38 -3.93
C PHE A 3 -5.82 14.90 -2.73
N THR A 4 -7.02 14.35 -2.56
CA THR A 4 -7.77 14.44 -1.31
C THR A 4 -8.41 13.09 -0.99
N ILE A 5 -8.60 12.81 0.29
CA ILE A 5 -9.43 11.74 0.79
C ILE A 5 -10.51 12.41 1.63
N SER A 6 -11.75 12.32 1.18
CA SER A 6 -12.90 12.93 1.84
C SER A 6 -13.70 11.88 2.59
N HIS A 7 -14.05 12.13 3.85
CA HIS A 7 -14.99 11.33 4.61
C HIS A 7 -16.42 11.86 4.39
N HIS A 8 -17.28 11.02 3.82
CA HIS A 8 -18.66 11.35 3.52
C HIS A 8 -19.58 10.59 4.47
N THR A 9 -20.27 11.32 5.35
CA THR A 9 -21.17 10.78 6.36
C THR A 9 -22.63 11.12 6.08
N GLY A 10 -23.57 10.25 6.46
CA GLY A 10 -25.01 10.51 6.30
C GLY A 10 -25.48 10.47 4.84
N SER A 11 -24.73 9.80 3.98
CA SER A 11 -25.14 9.53 2.60
C SER A 11 -26.12 8.35 2.52
N LYS A 12 -26.85 8.22 1.41
CA LYS A 12 -27.73 7.07 1.16
C LYS A 12 -26.97 5.75 1.05
N ASP A 13 -25.69 5.81 0.70
CA ASP A 13 -24.80 4.66 0.55
C ASP A 13 -24.07 4.31 1.87
N GLY A 14 -24.43 4.99 2.97
CA GLY A 14 -23.74 4.90 4.26
C GLY A 14 -22.50 5.79 4.34
N ASP A 15 -21.79 5.68 5.46
CA ASP A 15 -20.54 6.38 5.70
C ASP A 15 -19.41 5.73 4.89
N HIS A 16 -18.63 6.55 4.18
CA HIS A 16 -17.56 6.08 3.30
C HIS A 16 -16.50 7.15 3.08
N TYR A 17 -15.43 6.77 2.38
CA TYR A 17 -14.36 7.68 1.99
C TYR A 17 -14.25 7.77 0.48
N ASP A 18 -13.95 8.96 -0.05
CA ASP A 18 -13.68 9.16 -1.47
C ASP A 18 -12.22 9.57 -1.65
N LEU A 19 -11.41 8.70 -2.24
CA LEU A 19 -10.07 9.00 -2.72
C LEU A 19 -10.17 9.69 -4.07
N MET A 20 -9.66 10.91 -4.16
CA MET A 20 -9.69 11.73 -5.37
C MET A 20 -8.27 12.08 -5.81
N LEU A 21 -7.90 11.69 -7.03
CA LEU A 21 -6.60 11.94 -7.64
C LEU A 21 -6.76 12.93 -8.80
N GLU A 22 -6.05 14.05 -8.75
CA GLU A 22 -6.04 15.04 -9.84
C GLU A 22 -5.37 14.49 -11.11
N HIS A 23 -6.15 14.18 -12.14
CA HIS A 23 -5.66 13.62 -13.39
C HIS A 23 -6.27 14.34 -14.59
N GLY A 24 -5.46 15.15 -15.28
CA GLY A 24 -5.94 16.06 -16.32
C GLY A 24 -6.78 17.20 -15.73
N ASP A 25 -7.98 17.41 -16.26
CA ASP A 25 -8.90 18.48 -15.84
C ASP A 25 -9.91 18.05 -14.77
N THR A 26 -9.92 16.77 -14.41
CA THR A 26 -10.85 16.18 -13.43
C THR A 26 -10.11 15.55 -12.26
N LEU A 27 -10.89 15.10 -11.28
CA LEU A 27 -10.44 14.21 -10.23
C LEU A 27 -10.97 12.80 -10.54
N LYS A 28 -10.06 11.85 -10.68
CA LYS A 28 -10.43 10.43 -10.73
C LYS A 28 -10.75 9.99 -9.31
N THR A 29 -11.94 9.43 -9.12
CA THR A 29 -12.50 9.22 -7.78
C THR A 29 -12.84 7.77 -7.53
N TRP A 30 -12.38 7.26 -6.40
CA TRP A 30 -12.71 5.94 -5.90
C TRP A 30 -13.34 6.03 -4.52
N ARG A 31 -14.49 5.40 -4.38
CA ARG A 31 -15.17 5.22 -3.10
C ARG A 31 -14.61 4.00 -2.38
N LEU A 32 -14.29 4.19 -1.11
CA LEU A 32 -13.62 3.27 -0.20
C LEU A 32 -14.46 3.08 1.06
N ALA A 33 -14.38 1.90 1.67
CA ALA A 33 -15.02 1.66 2.97
C ALA A 33 -14.23 2.31 4.12
N ASN A 34 -12.89 2.33 4.01
CA ASN A 34 -12.01 2.89 5.02
C ASN A 34 -10.68 3.37 4.40
N THR A 35 -9.79 3.92 5.21
CA THR A 35 -8.46 4.42 4.79
C THR A 35 -7.30 3.50 5.22
N ALA A 36 -7.61 2.28 5.67
CA ALA A 36 -6.62 1.26 6.00
C ALA A 36 -6.24 0.48 4.73
N PHE A 37 -5.14 0.89 4.10
CA PHE A 37 -4.64 0.29 2.86
C PHE A 37 -3.72 -0.92 3.07
N LEU A 38 -3.43 -1.30 4.33
CA LEU A 38 -2.58 -2.45 4.65
C LEU A 38 -3.19 -3.76 4.15
N VAL A 39 -4.52 -3.83 4.16
CA VAL A 39 -5.33 -4.93 3.63
C VAL A 39 -6.03 -4.43 2.37
N SER A 40 -6.06 -5.26 1.34
CA SER A 40 -6.77 -4.95 0.10
C SER A 40 -8.25 -4.73 0.39
N GLN A 41 -8.80 -3.68 -0.20
CA GLN A 41 -10.23 -3.42 -0.14
C GLN A 41 -10.77 -3.08 -1.52
N VAL A 42 -12.09 -3.22 -1.66
CA VAL A 42 -12.79 -2.80 -2.88
C VAL A 42 -12.85 -1.28 -2.93
N ALA A 43 -12.45 -0.74 -4.07
CA ALA A 43 -12.52 0.66 -4.46
C ALA A 43 -13.44 0.80 -5.67
N ARG A 44 -14.63 1.41 -5.49
CA ARG A 44 -15.57 1.62 -6.61
C ARG A 44 -15.21 2.90 -7.34
N GLN A 45 -14.92 2.82 -8.63
CA GLN A 45 -14.60 4.00 -9.44
C GLN A 45 -15.88 4.75 -9.81
N ILE A 46 -16.17 5.82 -9.08
CA ILE A 46 -17.36 6.65 -9.32
C ILE A 46 -17.05 7.76 -10.32
N LYS A 47 -18.08 8.55 -10.66
CA LYS A 47 -17.93 9.67 -11.60
C LYS A 47 -16.79 10.60 -11.20
N ASP A 48 -16.06 11.05 -12.21
CA ASP A 48 -15.04 12.08 -12.07
C ASP A 48 -15.59 13.33 -11.36
N HIS A 49 -14.81 13.86 -10.42
CA HIS A 49 -15.16 15.07 -9.69
C HIS A 49 -14.45 16.30 -10.26
N ARG A 50 -15.00 17.48 -9.98
CA ARG A 50 -14.36 18.76 -10.34
C ARG A 50 -13.21 19.05 -9.37
N LYS A 51 -12.15 19.71 -9.84
CA LYS A 51 -10.99 20.06 -8.99
C LYS A 51 -11.34 20.87 -7.73
N THR A 52 -12.46 21.60 -7.71
CA THR A 52 -12.95 22.30 -6.53
C THR A 52 -13.22 21.38 -5.34
N TYR A 53 -13.42 20.08 -5.57
CA TYR A 53 -13.61 19.09 -4.51
C TYR A 53 -12.33 18.73 -3.75
N LEU A 54 -11.14 19.12 -4.25
CA LEU A 54 -9.87 18.94 -3.51
C LEU A 54 -9.89 19.62 -2.15
N ASP A 55 -10.62 20.72 -2.03
CA ASP A 55 -10.65 21.60 -0.86
C ASP A 55 -12.07 21.74 -0.27
N TYR A 56 -13.02 20.92 -0.72
CA TYR A 56 -14.43 21.04 -0.32
C TYR A 56 -14.72 20.34 1.01
N GLU A 57 -15.33 21.07 1.94
CA GLU A 57 -15.95 20.56 3.16
C GLU A 57 -17.34 21.18 3.34
N GLY A 58 -18.31 20.40 3.79
CA GLY A 58 -19.66 20.92 4.05
C GLY A 58 -20.80 19.97 3.68
N GLU A 59 -22.01 20.51 3.72
CA GLU A 59 -23.27 19.85 3.40
C GLU A 59 -23.38 19.52 1.91
N VAL A 60 -23.61 18.24 1.59
CA VAL A 60 -23.87 17.80 0.22
C VAL A 60 -25.35 18.01 -0.09
N SER A 61 -25.62 18.81 -1.12
CA SER A 61 -26.97 19.19 -1.52
C SER A 61 -27.95 18.02 -1.68
N GLY A 62 -29.20 18.22 -1.27
CA GLY A 62 -30.28 17.24 -1.42
C GLY A 62 -30.28 16.15 -0.34
N ASP A 63 -29.95 16.51 0.90
CA ASP A 63 -29.88 15.61 2.07
C ASP A 63 -29.02 14.38 1.80
N ARG A 64 -27.91 14.57 1.08
CA ARG A 64 -26.98 13.50 0.74
C ARG A 64 -25.87 13.36 1.76
N GLY A 65 -25.97 14.00 2.92
CA GLY A 65 -25.00 13.95 3.99
C GLY A 65 -23.96 15.07 3.91
N LYS A 66 -22.83 14.87 4.58
CA LYS A 66 -21.78 15.87 4.79
C LYS A 66 -20.41 15.31 4.43
N VAL A 67 -19.56 16.16 3.85
CA VAL A 67 -18.17 15.85 3.54
C VAL A 67 -17.23 16.61 4.47
N LYS A 68 -16.19 15.91 4.95
CA LYS A 68 -15.01 16.49 5.59
C LYS A 68 -13.75 15.92 4.92
N ILE A 69 -12.68 16.69 4.87
CA ILE A 69 -11.38 16.19 4.39
C ILE A 69 -10.76 15.35 5.50
N TRP A 70 -10.49 14.08 5.20
CA TRP A 70 -9.74 13.18 6.08
C TRP A 70 -8.23 13.36 5.90
N ASP A 71 -7.76 13.46 4.65
CA ASP A 71 -6.37 13.80 4.33
C ASP A 71 -6.27 14.48 2.97
N THR A 72 -5.22 15.27 2.78
CA THR A 72 -4.94 15.96 1.51
C THR A 72 -3.45 16.20 1.37
N GLY A 73 -2.98 16.26 0.13
CA GLY A 73 -1.59 16.52 -0.15
C GLY A 73 -1.25 16.39 -1.62
N THR A 74 -0.05 15.90 -1.88
CA THR A 74 0.45 15.70 -3.24
C THR A 74 0.67 14.23 -3.54
N TYR A 75 0.58 13.88 -4.80
CA TYR A 75 0.97 12.55 -5.26
C TYR A 75 1.77 12.60 -6.58
N THR A 76 2.53 11.54 -6.80
CA THR A 76 3.23 11.24 -8.06
C THR A 76 2.65 9.96 -8.68
N ILE A 77 2.71 9.87 -10.01
CA ILE A 77 2.28 8.68 -10.75
C ILE A 77 3.52 7.83 -11.02
N ASP A 78 3.47 6.58 -10.59
CA ASP A 78 4.47 5.56 -10.91
C ASP A 78 4.01 4.75 -12.15
N GLU A 79 2.71 4.45 -12.22
CA GLU A 79 2.06 3.75 -13.34
C GLU A 79 0.61 4.22 -13.48
N TRP A 80 0.14 4.41 -14.72
CA TRP A 80 -1.26 4.71 -14.99
C TRP A 80 -1.74 4.00 -16.26
N ARG A 81 -2.47 2.91 -16.08
CA ARG A 81 -3.06 2.08 -17.13
C ARG A 81 -4.53 1.84 -16.83
N ASP A 82 -5.27 1.39 -17.83
CA ASP A 82 -6.72 1.15 -17.72
C ASP A 82 -7.07 0.04 -16.71
N ASP A 83 -6.16 -0.91 -16.48
CA ASP A 83 -6.31 -2.06 -15.60
C ASP A 83 -5.46 -1.98 -14.32
N ARG A 84 -4.55 -1.00 -14.23
CA ARG A 84 -3.61 -0.86 -13.11
C ARG A 84 -3.13 0.57 -12.92
N ILE A 85 -3.19 1.05 -11.67
CA ILE A 85 -2.69 2.39 -11.30
C ILE A 85 -1.76 2.24 -10.09
N GLN A 86 -0.61 2.91 -10.13
CA GLN A 86 0.30 3.03 -9.00
C GLN A 86 0.67 4.49 -8.76
N VAL A 87 0.49 4.94 -7.53
CA VAL A 87 0.71 6.33 -7.13
C VAL A 87 1.37 6.41 -5.76
N ALA A 88 2.29 7.35 -5.58
CA ALA A 88 2.87 7.67 -4.28
C ALA A 88 2.18 8.90 -3.68
N LEU A 89 1.51 8.73 -2.55
CA LEU A 89 0.80 9.79 -1.83
C LEU A 89 1.64 10.30 -0.67
N VAL A 90 1.71 11.63 -0.56
CA VAL A 90 2.29 12.35 0.56
C VAL A 90 1.27 13.36 1.08
N GLY A 91 0.51 12.94 2.07
CA GLY A 91 -0.48 13.73 2.80
C GLY A 91 0.03 14.16 4.18
N LYS A 92 -0.90 14.71 4.98
CA LYS A 92 -0.66 15.05 6.39
C LYS A 92 -0.66 13.81 7.26
N SER A 93 -1.59 12.90 7.01
CA SER A 93 -1.80 11.68 7.79
C SER A 93 -1.19 10.45 7.11
N LEU A 94 -1.32 10.37 5.78
CA LEU A 94 -0.91 9.21 4.99
C LEU A 94 0.35 9.50 4.19
N LYS A 95 1.36 8.64 4.33
CA LYS A 95 2.51 8.55 3.43
C LYS A 95 2.62 7.11 2.94
N THR A 96 2.20 6.86 1.72
CA THR A 96 2.10 5.50 1.18
C THR A 96 2.19 5.48 -0.32
N ARG A 97 2.50 4.33 -0.90
CA ARG A 97 2.26 4.04 -2.31
C ARG A 97 1.00 3.19 -2.41
N LEU A 98 0.04 3.60 -3.22
CA LEU A 98 -1.17 2.82 -3.48
C LEU A 98 -1.03 2.09 -4.80
N CYS A 99 -1.48 0.84 -4.82
CA CYS A 99 -1.68 0.04 -6.01
C CYS A 99 -3.18 -0.22 -6.17
N LEU A 100 -3.71 0.12 -7.33
CA LEU A 100 -5.08 -0.19 -7.73
C LEU A 100 -5.03 -1.16 -8.90
N THR A 101 -5.79 -2.25 -8.82
CA THR A 101 -5.97 -3.22 -9.92
C THR A 101 -7.44 -3.38 -10.25
N LEU A 102 -7.78 -3.38 -11.54
CA LEU A 102 -9.15 -3.55 -11.98
C LEU A 102 -9.58 -5.00 -11.72
N GLY A 103 -10.67 -5.17 -10.98
CA GLY A 103 -11.28 -6.46 -10.72
C GLY A 103 -12.14 -6.96 -11.89
N PRO A 104 -12.57 -8.23 -11.85
CA PRO A 104 -13.53 -8.73 -12.82
C PRO A 104 -14.83 -7.93 -12.75
N LYS A 105 -15.41 -7.63 -13.92
CA LYS A 105 -16.71 -6.97 -13.99
C LYS A 105 -17.81 -7.96 -13.67
N HIS A 106 -18.60 -7.70 -12.63
CA HIS A 106 -19.78 -8.49 -12.32
C HIS A 106 -21.07 -7.84 -12.86
N PRO A 107 -22.11 -8.61 -13.22
CA PRO A 107 -23.36 -8.06 -13.75
C PRO A 107 -24.06 -7.06 -12.84
N GLU A 108 -23.89 -7.18 -11.53
CA GLU A 108 -24.46 -6.30 -10.51
C GLU A 108 -23.67 -5.01 -10.28
N ASP A 109 -22.46 -4.89 -10.84
CA ASP A 109 -21.61 -3.71 -10.62
C ASP A 109 -22.16 -2.51 -11.42
N THR A 110 -22.61 -1.48 -10.68
CA THR A 110 -22.99 -0.19 -11.27
C THR A 110 -21.79 0.64 -11.72
N ASP A 111 -20.64 0.39 -11.10
CA ASP A 111 -19.40 1.14 -11.28
C ASP A 111 -18.21 0.16 -11.37
N PRO A 112 -17.13 0.48 -12.10
CA PRO A 112 -15.95 -0.38 -12.14
C PRO A 112 -15.39 -0.67 -10.73
N ARG A 113 -15.19 -1.95 -10.46
CA ARG A 113 -14.66 -2.45 -9.19
C ARG A 113 -13.14 -2.58 -9.27
N TRP A 114 -12.43 -1.78 -8.49
CA TRP A 114 -10.99 -1.90 -8.31
C TRP A 114 -10.68 -2.56 -6.95
N ASN A 115 -9.54 -3.22 -6.86
CA ASN A 115 -8.93 -3.57 -5.58
C ASN A 115 -7.83 -2.54 -5.30
N ILE A 116 -7.83 -1.99 -4.09
CA ILE A 116 -6.82 -1.03 -3.64
C ILE A 116 -6.11 -1.55 -2.40
N SER A 117 -4.79 -1.45 -2.41
CA SER A 117 -3.94 -1.69 -1.25
C SER A 117 -2.72 -0.80 -1.32
N ASP A 118 -1.93 -0.76 -0.24
CA ASP A 118 -0.59 -0.24 -0.36
C ASP A 118 0.26 -1.16 -1.26
N ALA A 119 1.23 -0.58 -1.95
CA ALA A 119 2.10 -1.30 -2.87
C ALA A 119 3.02 -2.33 -2.17
N THR A 120 2.91 -2.44 -0.84
CA THR A 120 3.72 -3.32 0.00
C THR A 120 2.98 -4.59 0.35
N GLN A 121 1.67 -4.67 0.08
CA GLN A 121 0.84 -5.83 0.39
C GLN A 121 1.38 -7.13 -0.22
N GLU A 122 1.68 -7.11 -1.52
CA GLU A 122 2.27 -8.25 -2.23
C GLU A 122 3.67 -8.59 -1.73
N LEU A 123 4.40 -7.57 -1.26
CA LEU A 123 5.72 -7.74 -0.65
C LEU A 123 5.63 -8.43 0.71
N ARG A 124 4.61 -8.08 1.51
CA ARG A 124 4.34 -8.74 2.79
C ARG A 124 3.94 -10.20 2.57
N LYS A 125 3.04 -10.48 1.62
CA LYS A 125 2.68 -11.86 1.26
C LYS A 125 3.89 -12.69 0.81
N ALA A 126 4.70 -12.12 -0.09
CA ALA A 126 5.91 -12.77 -0.58
C ALA A 126 6.94 -13.01 0.54
N ALA A 127 7.19 -12.01 1.39
CA ALA A 127 8.11 -12.12 2.51
C ALA A 127 7.66 -13.22 3.50
N ILE A 128 6.36 -13.26 3.81
CA ILE A 128 5.82 -14.26 4.73
C ILE A 128 5.93 -15.67 4.14
N ALA A 129 5.60 -15.87 2.86
CA ALA A 129 5.76 -17.16 2.21
C ALA A 129 7.23 -17.63 2.21
N LEU A 130 8.17 -16.74 1.91
CA LEU A 130 9.61 -17.03 1.94
C LEU A 130 10.10 -17.39 3.35
N LEU A 131 9.67 -16.64 4.38
CA LEU A 131 10.03 -16.92 5.78
C LEU A 131 9.53 -18.30 6.23
N ARG A 132 8.36 -18.73 5.72
CA ARG A 132 7.76 -20.05 5.98
C ARG A 132 8.29 -21.17 5.10
N GLY A 133 9.18 -20.88 4.15
CA GLY A 133 9.67 -21.87 3.19
C GLY A 133 8.61 -22.37 2.21
N ALA A 134 7.51 -21.62 2.02
CA ALA A 134 6.48 -21.89 1.05
C ALA A 134 6.85 -21.34 -0.34
N SER A 135 6.30 -21.91 -1.40
CA SER A 135 6.44 -21.34 -2.75
C SER A 135 5.71 -19.99 -2.82
N LEU A 136 6.27 -19.05 -3.59
CA LEU A 136 5.58 -17.79 -3.89
C LEU A 136 4.26 -18.00 -4.65
N ASP A 137 4.13 -19.14 -5.34
CA ASP A 137 2.88 -19.53 -6.01
C ASP A 137 1.77 -19.93 -5.02
N ASP A 138 2.14 -20.34 -3.79
CA ASP A 138 1.20 -20.73 -2.72
C ASP A 138 0.81 -19.55 -1.81
N ALA A 139 1.56 -18.44 -1.90
CA ALA A 139 1.43 -17.22 -1.08
C ALA A 139 0.21 -16.31 -1.33
N PRO A 140 -0.36 -16.18 -2.56
CA PRO A 140 -1.24 -15.04 -2.87
C PRO A 140 -2.63 -15.08 -2.21
N ASN A 141 -3.03 -16.25 -1.71
CA ASN A 141 -4.39 -16.52 -1.22
C ASN A 141 -4.56 -16.42 0.30
N ALA A 142 -3.50 -16.17 1.06
CA ALA A 142 -3.60 -16.06 2.51
C ALA A 142 -3.94 -14.60 2.93
N GLU A 143 -4.88 -14.46 3.87
CA GLU A 143 -5.26 -13.17 4.44
C GLU A 143 -4.10 -12.60 5.27
N LEU A 144 -3.84 -11.30 5.13
CA LEU A 144 -2.63 -10.68 5.65
C LEU A 144 -2.63 -10.61 7.18
N ASP A 145 -3.79 -10.54 7.80
CA ASP A 145 -3.96 -10.52 9.25
C ASP A 145 -3.65 -11.90 9.85
N ASP A 146 -4.20 -12.98 9.26
CA ASP A 146 -3.89 -14.36 9.65
C ASP A 146 -2.38 -14.64 9.52
N LEU A 147 -1.77 -14.13 8.44
CA LEU A 147 -0.35 -14.26 8.22
C LEU A 147 0.47 -13.51 9.27
N ARG A 148 0.05 -12.32 9.74
CA ARG A 148 0.76 -11.55 10.78
C ARG A 148 0.69 -12.23 12.13
N GLU A 149 -0.49 -12.69 12.53
CA GLU A 149 -0.68 -13.37 13.83
C GLU A 149 0.14 -14.65 13.95
N ALA A 150 0.43 -15.31 12.83
CA ALA A 150 1.24 -16.51 12.82
C ALA A 150 2.74 -16.23 13.08
N LEU A 151 3.26 -15.04 12.76
CA LEU A 151 4.71 -14.75 12.73
C LEU A 151 5.36 -14.71 14.11
N SER A 152 6.58 -15.22 14.18
CA SER A 152 7.51 -15.00 15.30
C SER A 152 7.87 -13.53 15.46
N VAL A 153 8.45 -13.18 16.61
CA VAL A 153 8.90 -11.81 16.92
C VAL A 153 9.96 -11.33 15.94
N GLU A 154 10.90 -12.19 15.55
CA GLU A 154 11.95 -11.87 14.57
C GLU A 154 11.38 -11.61 13.18
N GLU A 155 10.41 -12.41 12.72
CA GLU A 155 9.76 -12.22 11.43
C GLU A 155 8.98 -10.89 11.37
N HIS A 156 8.37 -10.47 12.48
CA HIS A 156 7.75 -9.15 12.62
C HIS A 156 8.75 -7.99 12.47
N LYS A 157 9.95 -8.11 13.06
CA LYS A 157 11.02 -7.10 12.91
C LYS A 157 11.43 -6.94 11.44
N ILE A 158 11.52 -8.04 10.71
CA ILE A 158 11.90 -8.06 9.28
C ILE A 158 10.81 -7.39 8.43
N LEU A 159 9.54 -7.72 8.66
CA LEU A 159 8.44 -7.06 7.94
C LEU A 159 8.35 -5.57 8.24
N SER A 160 8.66 -5.15 9.47
CA SER A 160 8.73 -3.73 9.84
C SER A 160 9.81 -2.99 9.05
N LEU A 161 10.99 -3.60 8.86
CA LEU A 161 12.04 -3.02 8.02
C LEU A 161 11.61 -2.87 6.55
N VAL A 162 10.93 -3.89 6.00
CA VAL A 162 10.38 -3.85 4.64
C VAL A 162 9.32 -2.73 4.50
N ASP A 163 8.47 -2.56 5.51
CA ASP A 163 7.42 -1.52 5.55
C ASP A 163 8.02 -0.11 5.63
N GLN A 164 9.00 0.11 6.51
CA GLN A 164 9.67 1.40 6.63
C GLN A 164 10.43 1.76 5.35
N TYR A 165 11.07 0.77 4.74
CA TYR A 165 11.79 0.91 3.48
C TYR A 165 10.87 1.33 2.33
N THR A 166 9.74 0.63 2.18
CA THR A 166 8.78 0.86 1.08
C THR A 166 8.01 2.17 1.21
N ARG A 167 7.87 2.72 2.42
CA ARG A 167 7.30 4.06 2.64
C ARG A 167 8.26 5.21 2.33
N GLY A 168 9.53 4.91 1.99
CA GLY A 168 10.52 5.89 1.55
C GLY A 168 11.13 6.76 2.67
N GLY A 169 10.79 6.49 3.94
CA GLY A 169 11.33 7.18 5.11
C GLY A 169 12.73 6.71 5.52
N ALA A 170 13.36 7.40 6.48
CA ALA A 170 14.53 6.87 7.16
C ALA A 170 14.13 5.59 7.93
N ILE A 171 14.98 4.57 7.89
CA ILE A 171 14.75 3.34 8.63
C ILE A 171 15.04 3.62 10.11
N ASP A 172 14.05 3.35 10.95
CA ASP A 172 14.20 3.25 12.38
C ASP A 172 14.79 1.89 12.74
N TRP A 173 16.09 1.90 13.03
CA TRP A 173 16.85 0.74 13.42
C TRP A 173 16.67 0.33 14.88
N SER A 174 15.96 1.13 15.69
CA SER A 174 15.85 0.92 17.15
C SER A 174 15.18 -0.39 17.54
N HIS A 175 14.41 -0.98 16.62
CA HIS A 175 13.71 -2.23 16.80
C HIS A 175 14.44 -3.45 16.18
N THR A 176 15.72 -3.30 15.84
CA THR A 176 16.50 -4.35 15.16
C THR A 176 17.83 -4.63 15.86
N ASP A 177 18.17 -5.92 15.94
CA ASP A 177 19.45 -6.39 16.49
C ASP A 177 20.56 -6.47 15.42
N LEU A 178 20.31 -5.90 14.23
CA LEU A 178 21.24 -5.89 13.11
C LEU A 178 22.48 -5.06 13.43
N ASP A 179 23.66 -5.56 13.08
CA ASP A 179 24.92 -4.85 13.28
C ASP A 179 25.08 -3.63 12.36
N SER A 180 26.05 -2.78 12.69
CA SER A 180 26.28 -1.51 11.98
C SER A 180 26.66 -1.67 10.51
N ASP A 181 27.33 -2.77 10.14
CA ASP A 181 27.76 -3.00 8.76
C ASP A 181 26.60 -3.49 7.91
N MET A 182 25.73 -4.33 8.48
CA MET A 182 24.47 -4.72 7.84
C MET A 182 23.55 -3.52 7.62
N ARG A 183 23.41 -2.63 8.61
CA ARG A 183 22.64 -1.37 8.48
C ARG A 183 23.17 -0.50 7.34
N LYS A 184 24.48 -0.26 7.30
CA LYS A 184 25.14 0.51 6.23
C LYS A 184 24.94 -0.12 4.85
N ARG A 185 24.95 -1.46 4.78
CA ARG A 185 24.76 -2.17 3.52
C ARG A 185 23.33 -2.03 3.01
N ILE A 186 22.33 -2.13 3.88
CA ILE A 186 20.92 -1.89 3.53
C ILE A 186 20.72 -0.42 3.09
N ASP A 187 21.30 0.55 3.80
CA ASP A 187 21.23 1.97 3.43
C ASP A 187 21.94 2.30 2.10
N SER A 188 23.07 1.65 1.82
CA SER A 188 23.81 1.81 0.55
C SER A 188 23.04 1.26 -0.65
N GLU A 189 22.43 0.09 -0.50
CA GLU A 189 21.60 -0.49 -1.55
C GLU A 189 20.31 0.33 -1.76
N ARG A 190 19.74 0.93 -0.70
CA ARG A 190 18.60 1.86 -0.78
C ARG A 190 18.83 3.03 -1.74
N ALA A 191 20.04 3.56 -1.84
CA ALA A 191 20.36 4.62 -2.79
C ALA A 191 20.23 4.16 -4.26
N ARG A 192 20.49 2.88 -4.54
CA ARG A 192 20.39 2.29 -5.89
C ARG A 192 18.94 1.95 -6.26
N TRP A 193 18.08 1.73 -5.28
CA TRP A 193 16.70 1.29 -5.45
C TRP A 193 15.69 2.44 -5.68
N GLN A 194 16.14 3.71 -5.74
CA GLN A 194 15.27 4.88 -6.00
C GLN A 194 14.92 5.12 -7.48
N HIS A 195 15.39 4.27 -8.42
CA HIS A 195 15.09 4.40 -9.85
C HIS A 195 13.85 3.57 -10.27
N PRO A 196 13.08 4.00 -11.30
CA PRO A 196 11.66 3.69 -11.53
C PRO A 196 11.41 2.30 -12.18
N TRP A 197 11.92 1.23 -11.56
CA TRP A 197 11.88 -0.12 -12.12
C TRP A 197 11.36 -1.16 -11.11
N LEU A 198 10.05 -1.20 -10.88
CA LEU A 198 9.33 -2.37 -10.34
C LEU A 198 8.40 -2.98 -11.39
N ALA A 199 8.84 -2.99 -12.66
CA ALA A 199 8.16 -3.65 -13.76
C ALA A 199 8.36 -5.18 -13.81
N ALA A 200 8.95 -5.80 -12.78
CA ALA A 200 8.91 -7.25 -12.65
C ALA A 200 8.98 -7.65 -11.17
N ALA A 201 7.88 -8.15 -10.63
CA ALA A 201 7.78 -8.80 -9.32
C ALA A 201 8.87 -9.87 -9.06
N LYS A 202 9.55 -10.33 -10.12
CA LYS A 202 10.69 -11.25 -10.10
C LYS A 202 11.95 -10.68 -9.43
N GLY A 203 12.34 -9.45 -9.73
CA GLY A 203 13.54 -8.84 -9.12
C GLY A 203 13.37 -8.55 -7.62
N TYR A 204 12.13 -8.40 -7.17
CA TYR A 204 11.83 -8.11 -5.77
C TYR A 204 11.76 -9.39 -4.91
N ALA A 205 11.24 -10.49 -5.45
CA ALA A 205 11.32 -11.81 -4.82
C ALA A 205 12.79 -12.26 -4.65
N GLU A 206 13.63 -12.03 -5.67
CA GLU A 206 15.08 -12.26 -5.60
C GLU A 206 15.73 -11.39 -4.51
N LYS A 207 15.31 -10.13 -4.37
CA LYS A 207 15.86 -9.21 -3.35
C LYS A 207 15.38 -9.48 -1.92
N LEU A 208 14.12 -9.90 -1.75
CA LEU A 208 13.60 -10.41 -0.48
C LEU A 208 14.31 -11.70 -0.08
N SER A 209 14.60 -12.58 -1.05
CA SER A 209 15.42 -13.77 -0.83
C SER A 209 16.84 -13.39 -0.41
N GLU A 210 17.50 -12.45 -1.08
CA GLU A 210 18.82 -11.93 -0.68
C GLU A 210 18.81 -11.31 0.73
N LEU A 211 17.82 -10.47 1.06
CA LEU A 211 17.66 -9.90 2.40
C LEU A 211 17.43 -11.00 3.44
N THR A 212 16.59 -11.97 3.14
CA THR A 212 16.31 -13.12 4.02
C THR A 212 17.56 -13.96 4.26
N GLU A 213 18.36 -14.23 3.23
CA GLU A 213 19.62 -14.96 3.35
C GLU A 213 20.70 -14.16 4.10
N LEU A 214 20.81 -12.84 3.86
CA LEU A 214 21.69 -11.95 4.64
C LEU A 214 21.32 -11.93 6.13
N LEU A 215 20.02 -11.96 6.44
CA LEU A 215 19.51 -11.97 7.80
C LEU A 215 19.70 -13.33 8.49
N LYS A 216 19.44 -14.45 7.79
CA LYS A 216 19.78 -15.80 8.27
C LYS A 216 21.28 -15.96 8.52
N ALA A 217 22.13 -15.36 7.69
CA ALA A 217 23.57 -15.38 7.87
C ALA A 217 24.05 -14.56 9.08
N SER A 218 23.33 -13.50 9.46
CA SER A 218 23.65 -12.71 10.67
C SER A 218 23.30 -13.41 11.99
N HIS A 219 22.48 -14.47 11.95
CA HIS A 219 22.18 -15.30 13.11
C HIS A 219 22.06 -16.78 12.70
N PRO A 220 23.17 -17.54 12.64
CA PRO A 220 23.09 -18.97 12.39
C PRO A 220 22.21 -19.61 13.46
N LYS A 221 21.28 -20.48 13.02
CA LYS A 221 20.39 -21.25 13.89
C LYS A 221 21.18 -21.72 15.12
N GLN A 222 20.74 -21.36 16.31
CA GLN A 222 21.08 -22.17 17.47
C GLN A 222 20.41 -23.51 17.25
N GLU A 223 21.20 -24.49 16.82
CA GLU A 223 20.76 -25.88 16.77
C GLU A 223 20.26 -26.26 18.17
N SER A 224 18.96 -26.55 18.26
CA SER A 224 18.37 -27.16 19.43
C SER A 224 19.03 -28.51 19.65
N LYS A 225 19.79 -28.64 20.74
CA LYS A 225 20.23 -29.92 21.29
C LYS A 225 19.06 -30.76 21.78
#